data_AF-A0A6G1BFL4-F1
#
_entry.id   AF-A0A6G1BFL4-F1
#
_cell.length_a   1.000
_cell.length_b   1.000
_cell.length_c   1.000
_cell.angle_alpha   90.00
_cell.angle_beta   90.00
_cell.angle_gamma   90.00
#
_symmetry.space_group_name_H-M   'P 1'
#
loop_
_entity.id
_entity.type
_entity.pdbx_description
1 polymer ?
#
loop_
_entity_poly.entity_id
_entity_poly.type
_entity_poly.pdbx_seq_one_letter_code
_entity_poly.pdbx_strand_id
1 'polypeptide(L)'
;QGPDSPARVRSLLLSSPHDLSLLKERNPPLAEALLGGDLETFSRVLMGQRRERALREQERLRLYSADPFDLEAQARIEEEIRQQNIEENMNIAMEEAPESFGQVAMLYINCKVNGHPLKAFVDSGAQMTIMSQACAERCNIVRLVDRRWAGIAKGVGTQRIIGRVHLAQIQIEGDFLQCSFSILEDQPMDMLLGLDMLRRHQCSIDLKKNVLVIGTTGTQTSFLPEGELPQCAKLVSSAGQEESSDKEVADTIKHSVKDLGRKKH
;
A
#
# COMPACT_ATOMS: atom_id res chain seq x y z
N GLN A 1 46.19 -37.72 0.36
CA GLN A 1 44.96 -37.38 1.12
C GLN A 1 44.69 -35.89 0.87
N GLY A 2 43.55 -35.56 0.26
CA GLY A 2 43.31 -34.22 -0.28
C GLY A 2 43.06 -33.12 0.78
N PRO A 3 43.25 -31.84 0.42
CA PRO A 3 43.04 -30.69 1.33
C PRO A 3 41.60 -30.50 1.82
N ASP A 4 40.62 -31.20 1.25
CA ASP A 4 39.18 -31.01 1.44
C ASP A 4 38.47 -32.10 2.27
N SER A 5 39.18 -32.80 3.14
CA SER A 5 38.54 -33.83 3.99
C SER A 5 37.53 -33.21 4.97
N PRO A 6 36.28 -33.71 5.06
CA PRO A 6 35.25 -33.23 5.98
C PRO A 6 35.72 -33.16 7.45
N ALA A 7 36.62 -34.07 7.85
CA ALA A 7 37.23 -34.07 9.18
C ALA A 7 38.13 -32.86 9.43
N ARG A 8 38.86 -32.38 8.41
CA ARG A 8 39.73 -31.19 8.51
C ARG A 8 38.91 -29.91 8.51
N VAL A 9 37.87 -29.84 7.67
CA VAL A 9 36.93 -28.70 7.64
C VAL A 9 36.20 -28.57 8.98
N ARG A 10 35.75 -29.69 9.54
CA ARG A 10 35.17 -29.75 10.89
C ARG A 10 36.13 -29.24 11.96
N SER A 11 37.38 -29.74 11.97
CA SER A 11 38.40 -29.31 12.93
C SER A 11 38.73 -27.83 12.82
N LEU A 12 38.76 -27.29 11.59
CA LEU A 12 39.03 -25.88 11.33
C LEU A 12 37.90 -24.99 11.86
N LEU A 13 36.64 -25.34 11.55
CA LEU A 13 35.48 -24.59 12.04
C LEU A 13 35.39 -24.63 13.57
N LEU A 14 35.71 -25.76 14.20
CA LEU A 14 35.72 -25.86 15.68
C LEU A 14 36.91 -25.13 16.33
N SER A 15 38.00 -24.89 15.61
CA SER A 15 39.18 -24.20 16.13
C SER A 15 39.01 -22.67 16.24
N SER A 16 38.01 -22.11 15.56
CA SER A 16 37.76 -20.67 15.49
C SER A 16 36.34 -20.34 15.98
N PRO A 17 36.19 -19.71 17.16
CA PRO A 17 34.88 -19.29 17.68
C PRO A 17 34.16 -18.28 16.78
N HIS A 18 34.91 -17.47 16.03
CA HIS A 18 34.36 -16.49 15.10
C HIS A 18 33.70 -17.17 13.89
N ASP A 19 34.35 -18.18 13.30
CA ASP A 19 33.83 -18.91 12.14
C ASP A 19 32.58 -19.73 12.50
N LEU A 20 32.51 -20.25 13.73
CA LEU A 20 31.32 -20.90 14.27
C LEU A 20 30.12 -19.95 14.38
N SER A 21 30.35 -18.72 14.83
CA SER A 21 29.30 -17.71 14.94
C SER A 21 28.74 -17.35 13.56
N LEU A 22 29.63 -17.11 12.59
CA LEU A 22 29.26 -16.77 11.22
C LEU A 22 28.52 -17.94 10.53
N LEU A 23 28.93 -19.18 10.81
CA LEU A 23 28.28 -20.36 10.28
C LEU A 23 26.84 -20.54 10.80
N LYS A 24 26.61 -20.27 12.10
CA LYS A 24 25.26 -20.33 12.70
C LYS A 24 24.31 -19.33 12.05
N GLU A 25 24.80 -18.15 11.73
CA GLU A 25 24.01 -17.08 11.13
C GLU A 25 23.71 -17.36 9.65
N ARG A 26 24.73 -17.76 8.88
CA ARG A 26 24.61 -17.91 7.42
C ARG A 26 24.17 -19.29 6.95
N ASN A 27 24.35 -20.32 7.79
CA ASN A 27 24.05 -21.71 7.42
C ASN A 27 23.71 -22.56 8.66
N PRO A 28 22.53 -22.32 9.27
CA PRO A 28 22.08 -23.03 10.47
C PRO A 28 22.13 -24.56 10.35
N PRO A 29 21.71 -25.20 9.23
CA PRO A 29 21.73 -26.66 9.09
C PRO A 29 23.13 -27.28 9.18
N LEU A 30 24.15 -26.60 8.65
CA LEU A 30 25.53 -27.07 8.72
C LEU A 30 26.13 -26.82 10.11
N ALA A 31 25.74 -25.75 10.79
CA ALA A 31 26.15 -25.45 12.16
C ALA A 31 25.58 -26.47 13.16
N GLU A 32 24.30 -26.87 13.02
CA GLU A 32 23.67 -27.90 13.85
C GLU A 32 24.35 -29.26 13.67
N ALA A 33 24.62 -29.66 12.43
CA ALA A 33 25.34 -30.89 12.13
C ALA A 33 26.78 -30.89 12.68
N LEU A 34 27.43 -29.72 12.76
CA LEU A 34 28.77 -29.55 13.32
C LEU A 34 28.77 -29.71 14.85
N LEU A 35 27.79 -29.10 15.53
CA LEU A 35 27.65 -29.11 16.99
C LEU A 35 27.09 -30.41 17.54
N GLY A 36 26.32 -31.15 16.73
CA GLY A 36 25.77 -32.47 17.08
C GLY A 36 26.82 -33.58 17.26
N GLY A 37 28.10 -33.30 16.97
CA GLY A 37 29.21 -34.21 17.31
C GLY A 37 29.44 -35.36 16.34
N ASP A 38 28.44 -35.69 15.51
CA ASP A 38 28.49 -36.78 14.52
C ASP A 38 29.20 -36.35 13.23
N LEU A 39 30.33 -37.00 12.94
CA LEU A 39 31.13 -36.74 11.75
C LEU A 39 30.40 -37.15 10.46
N GLU A 40 29.58 -38.19 10.52
CA GLU A 40 28.91 -38.76 9.35
C GLU A 40 27.78 -37.84 8.87
N THR A 41 26.98 -37.34 9.81
CA THR A 41 25.94 -36.34 9.53
C THR A 41 26.53 -35.01 9.06
N PHE A 42 27.61 -34.51 9.69
CA PHE A 42 28.31 -33.31 9.21
C PHE A 42 28.83 -33.47 7.77
N SER A 43 29.46 -34.60 7.47
CA SER A 43 29.99 -34.90 6.14
C SER A 43 28.89 -34.95 5.08
N ARG A 44 27.75 -35.57 5.40
CA ARG A 44 26.58 -35.66 4.51
C ARG A 44 26.02 -34.28 4.16
N VAL A 45 25.83 -33.41 5.16
CA VAL A 45 25.31 -32.05 4.97
C VAL A 45 26.30 -31.18 4.19
N LEU A 46 27.58 -31.22 4.54
CA LEU A 46 28.63 -30.45 3.86
C LEU A 46 28.76 -30.85 2.38
N MET A 47 28.77 -32.15 2.08
CA MET A 47 28.88 -32.65 0.71
C MET A 47 27.60 -32.39 -0.10
N GLY A 48 26.42 -32.48 0.53
CA GLY A 48 25.15 -32.12 -0.10
C GLY A 48 25.13 -30.65 -0.53
N GLN A 49 25.50 -29.74 0.37
CA GLN A 49 25.55 -28.30 0.07
C GLN A 49 26.64 -27.93 -0.94
N ARG A 50 27.81 -28.57 -0.89
CA ARG A 50 28.87 -28.39 -1.91
C ARG A 50 28.40 -28.85 -3.28
N ARG A 51 27.74 -30.01 -3.37
CA ARG A 51 27.18 -30.52 -4.63
C ARG A 51 26.09 -29.59 -5.16
N GLU A 52 25.20 -29.09 -4.31
CA GLU A 52 24.13 -28.18 -4.72
C GLU A 52 24.69 -26.84 -5.22
N ARG A 53 25.66 -26.25 -4.51
CA ARG A 53 26.36 -25.05 -4.99
C ARG A 53 27.07 -25.28 -6.32
N ALA A 54 27.81 -26.39 -6.44
CA ALA A 54 28.48 -26.75 -7.68
C ALA A 54 27.50 -26.97 -8.82
N LEU A 55 26.31 -27.53 -8.55
CA LEU A 55 25.26 -27.71 -9.56
C LEU A 55 24.73 -26.37 -10.06
N ARG A 56 24.38 -25.45 -9.13
CA ARG A 56 23.91 -24.10 -9.48
C ARG A 56 24.98 -23.30 -10.22
N GLU A 57 26.23 -23.42 -9.80
CA GLU A 57 27.36 -22.74 -10.43
C GLU A 57 27.64 -23.32 -11.83
N GLN A 58 27.54 -24.64 -12.00
CA GLN A 58 27.65 -25.29 -13.29
C GLN A 58 26.49 -24.95 -14.23
N GLU A 59 25.26 -24.85 -13.70
CA GLU A 59 24.09 -24.41 -14.45
C GLU A 59 24.23 -22.95 -14.90
N ARG A 60 24.70 -22.08 -14.00
CA ARG A 60 25.02 -20.67 -14.32
C ARG A 60 26.12 -20.56 -15.37
N LEU A 61 27.21 -21.32 -15.25
CA LEU A 61 28.30 -21.34 -16.23
C LEU A 61 27.86 -21.91 -17.59
N ARG A 62 26.97 -22.91 -17.60
CA ARG A 62 26.38 -23.44 -18.85
C ARG A 62 25.50 -22.42 -19.55
N LEU A 63 24.77 -21.58 -18.81
CA LEU A 63 23.99 -20.47 -19.37
C LEU A 63 24.89 -19.38 -19.97
N TYR A 64 25.99 -19.04 -19.29
CA TYR A 64 26.98 -18.08 -19.82
C TYR A 64 27.82 -18.65 -20.97
N SER A 65 27.98 -19.98 -21.06
CA SER A 65 28.70 -20.65 -22.15
C SER A 65 27.78 -21.15 -23.27
N ALA A 66 26.47 -20.91 -23.18
CA ALA A 66 25.51 -21.30 -24.20
C ALA A 66 25.63 -20.37 -25.42
N ASP A 67 25.26 -20.90 -26.58
CA ASP A 67 25.24 -20.21 -27.87
C ASP A 67 24.49 -18.86 -27.76
N PRO A 68 25.01 -17.73 -28.26
CA PRO A 68 24.34 -16.42 -28.24
C PRO A 68 22.92 -16.40 -28.84
N PHE A 69 22.51 -17.46 -29.54
CA PHE A 69 21.17 -17.63 -30.12
C PHE A 69 20.24 -18.56 -29.32
N ASP A 70 20.63 -18.98 -28.11
CA ASP A 70 19.76 -19.74 -27.22
C ASP A 70 18.67 -18.82 -26.62
N LEU A 71 17.43 -19.07 -27.04
CA LEU A 71 16.25 -18.28 -26.65
C LEU A 71 16.02 -18.27 -25.13
N GLU A 72 16.39 -19.35 -24.42
CA GLU A 72 16.19 -19.41 -22.98
C GLU A 72 17.25 -18.57 -22.22
N ALA A 73 18.48 -18.52 -22.73
CA ALA A 73 19.54 -17.68 -22.19
C ALA A 73 19.26 -16.18 -22.45
N GLN A 74 18.81 -15.84 -23.65
CA GLN A 74 18.40 -14.46 -23.98
C GLN A 74 17.22 -13.98 -23.12
N ALA A 75 16.20 -14.81 -22.90
CA ALA A 75 15.06 -14.47 -22.05
C ALA A 75 15.45 -14.22 -20.58
N ARG A 76 16.41 -15.00 -20.05
CA ARG A 76 16.92 -14.79 -18.69
C ARG A 76 17.74 -13.50 -18.57
N ILE A 77 18.55 -13.18 -19.58
CA ILE A 77 19.31 -11.92 -19.63
C ILE A 77 18.35 -10.72 -19.74
N GLU A 78 17.32 -10.81 -20.57
CA GLU A 78 16.30 -9.77 -20.71
C GLU A 78 15.54 -9.54 -19.40
N GLU A 79 15.15 -10.60 -18.69
CA GLU A 79 14.49 -10.49 -17.39
C GLU A 79 15.43 -9.86 -16.34
N GLU A 80 16.71 -10.22 -16.33
CA GLU A 80 17.70 -9.66 -15.39
C GLU A 80 17.92 -8.16 -15.65
N ILE A 81 18.02 -7.74 -16.92
CA ILE A 81 18.09 -6.32 -17.31
C ILE A 81 16.80 -5.59 -16.92
N ARG A 82 15.63 -6.23 -17.10
CA ARG A 82 14.35 -5.65 -16.72
C ARG A 82 14.29 -5.39 -15.22
N GLN A 83 14.67 -6.36 -14.40
CA GLN A 83 14.71 -6.21 -12.94
C GLN A 83 15.68 -5.11 -12.52
N GLN A 84 16.88 -5.05 -13.10
CA GLN A 84 17.85 -3.98 -12.84
C GLN A 84 17.29 -2.60 -13.16
N ASN A 85 16.63 -2.44 -14.31
CA ASN A 85 16.00 -1.16 -14.68
C ASN A 85 14.88 -0.76 -13.71
N ILE A 86 14.11 -1.73 -13.21
CA ILE A 86 13.05 -1.49 -12.22
C ILE A 86 13.66 -1.05 -10.88
N GLU A 87 14.69 -1.75 -10.40
CA GLU A 87 15.40 -1.42 -9.17
C GLU A 87 16.09 -0.05 -9.25
N GLU A 88 16.75 0.25 -10.36
CA GLU A 88 17.40 1.55 -10.57
C GLU A 88 16.38 2.68 -10.61
N ASN A 89 15.26 2.51 -11.33
CA ASN A 89 14.17 3.48 -11.32
C ASN A 89 13.56 3.67 -9.92
N MET A 90 13.43 2.59 -9.14
CA MET A 90 12.95 2.67 -7.76
C MET A 90 13.92 3.44 -6.86
N ASN A 91 15.22 3.18 -6.98
CA ASN A 91 16.25 3.90 -6.22
C ASN A 91 16.25 5.40 -6.57
N ILE A 92 16.19 5.75 -7.86
CA ILE A 92 16.08 7.14 -8.31
C ILE A 92 14.83 7.79 -7.73
N ALA A 93 13.68 7.11 -7.76
CA ALA A 93 12.46 7.64 -7.19
C ALA A 93 12.58 7.85 -5.67
N MET A 94 13.24 6.95 -4.94
CA MET A 94 13.46 7.09 -3.49
C MET A 94 14.38 8.27 -3.15
N GLU A 95 15.36 8.58 -4.00
CA GLU A 95 16.27 9.72 -3.81
C GLU A 95 15.63 11.06 -4.23
N GLU A 96 14.98 11.11 -5.38
CA GLU A 96 14.50 12.35 -6.00
C GLU A 96 13.07 12.73 -5.59
N ALA A 97 12.22 11.76 -5.26
CA ALA A 97 10.81 11.97 -4.92
C ALA A 97 10.34 11.07 -3.77
N PRO A 98 10.96 11.18 -2.56
CA PRO A 98 10.61 10.35 -1.41
C PRO A 98 9.13 10.47 -1.02
N GLU A 99 8.47 11.58 -1.33
CA GLU A 99 7.03 11.78 -1.14
C GLU A 99 6.15 10.83 -1.97
N SER A 100 6.67 10.27 -3.07
CA SER A 100 5.96 9.25 -3.86
C SER A 100 5.77 7.93 -3.10
N PHE A 101 6.56 7.71 -2.05
CA PHE A 101 6.49 6.54 -1.17
C PHE A 101 5.71 6.83 0.12
N GLY A 102 5.39 8.10 0.40
CA GLY A 102 4.61 8.52 1.55
C GLY A 102 3.11 8.46 1.28
N GLN A 103 2.31 8.10 2.29
CA GLN A 103 0.86 8.23 2.20
C GLN A 103 0.46 9.70 2.29
N VAL A 104 -0.18 10.22 1.24
CA VAL A 104 -0.62 11.61 1.20
C VAL A 104 -1.90 11.77 2.05
N ALA A 105 -1.84 12.67 3.04
CA ALA A 105 -2.99 13.02 3.84
C ALA A 105 -4.08 13.67 2.99
N MET A 106 -5.31 13.18 3.13
CA MET A 106 -6.47 13.72 2.41
C MET A 106 -6.85 15.11 2.93
N LEU A 107 -7.41 15.94 2.05
CA LEU A 107 -7.76 17.33 2.37
C LEU A 107 -9.06 17.40 3.17
N TYR A 108 -8.98 17.80 4.43
CA TYR A 108 -10.13 18.06 5.30
C TYR A 108 -10.08 19.47 5.85
N ILE A 109 -11.24 20.06 6.11
CA ILE A 109 -11.38 21.34 6.80
C ILE A 109 -12.36 21.23 7.96
N ASN A 110 -12.19 22.09 8.97
CA ASN A 110 -13.21 22.28 10.00
C ASN A 110 -14.33 23.18 9.46
N CYS A 111 -15.57 22.79 9.71
CA CYS A 111 -16.72 23.64 9.44
C CYS A 111 -17.84 23.34 10.46
N LYS A 112 -18.91 24.14 10.42
CA LYS A 112 -20.10 23.90 11.23
C LYS A 112 -21.35 23.94 10.38
N VAL A 113 -22.33 23.12 10.73
CA VAL A 113 -23.68 23.21 10.18
C VAL A 113 -24.65 23.30 11.34
N ASN A 114 -25.48 24.35 11.33
CA ASN A 114 -26.41 24.64 12.42
C ASN A 114 -25.71 24.70 13.80
N GLY A 115 -24.48 25.22 13.86
CA GLY A 115 -23.66 25.32 15.07
C GLY A 115 -22.91 24.06 15.48
N HIS A 116 -23.19 22.90 14.86
CA HIS A 116 -22.52 21.64 15.16
C HIS A 116 -21.21 21.50 14.36
N PRO A 117 -20.06 21.25 15.01
CA PRO A 117 -18.80 21.07 14.30
C PRO A 117 -18.74 19.74 13.55
N LEU A 118 -18.13 19.77 12.37
CA LEU A 118 -17.87 18.60 11.55
C LEU A 118 -16.63 18.82 10.67
N LYS A 119 -16.08 17.71 10.17
CA LYS A 119 -14.92 17.72 9.28
C LYS A 119 -15.40 17.42 7.86
N ALA A 120 -15.20 18.37 6.96
CA ALA A 120 -15.60 18.21 5.56
C ALA A 120 -14.40 17.76 4.74
N PHE A 121 -14.57 16.65 4.01
CA PHE A 121 -13.62 16.18 3.00
C PHE A 121 -13.72 17.07 1.77
N VAL A 122 -12.60 17.60 1.27
CA VAL A 122 -12.56 18.48 0.10
C VAL A 122 -12.18 17.68 -1.14
N ASP A 123 -13.12 17.52 -2.07
CA ASP A 123 -12.95 16.67 -3.25
C ASP A 123 -13.39 17.40 -4.53
N SER A 124 -12.42 17.86 -5.30
CA SER A 124 -12.67 18.49 -6.61
C SER A 124 -13.05 17.49 -7.70
N GLY A 125 -12.83 16.18 -7.50
CA GLY A 125 -13.23 15.10 -8.40
C GLY A 125 -14.70 14.71 -8.24
N ALA A 126 -15.31 15.01 -7.09
CA ALA A 126 -16.73 14.80 -6.87
C ALA A 126 -17.59 15.90 -7.50
N GLN A 127 -18.56 15.52 -8.33
CA GLN A 127 -19.47 16.49 -8.96
C GLN A 127 -20.41 17.16 -7.95
N MET A 128 -20.86 16.43 -6.92
CA MET A 128 -21.85 16.90 -5.96
C MET A 128 -21.30 16.91 -4.53
N THR A 129 -21.71 17.91 -3.77
CA THR A 129 -21.55 17.96 -2.32
C THR A 129 -22.58 17.05 -1.64
N ILE A 130 -22.10 16.28 -0.66
CA ILE A 130 -22.87 15.22 0.01
C ILE A 130 -22.70 15.32 1.53
N MET A 131 -23.77 15.08 2.27
CA MET A 131 -23.74 14.88 3.73
C MET A 131 -24.28 13.49 4.08
N SER A 132 -23.72 12.84 5.09
CA SER A 132 -24.27 11.60 5.63
C SER A 132 -25.58 11.83 6.38
N GLN A 133 -26.46 10.84 6.41
CA GLN A 133 -27.71 10.90 7.17
C GLN A 133 -27.43 11.12 8.67
N ALA A 134 -26.46 10.39 9.22
CA ALA A 134 -26.05 10.54 10.62
C ALA A 134 -25.57 11.96 10.95
N CYS A 135 -24.84 12.61 10.03
CA CYS A 135 -24.43 13.99 10.18
C CYS A 135 -25.63 14.96 10.11
N ALA A 136 -26.59 14.73 9.20
CA ALA A 136 -27.79 15.55 9.09
C ALA A 136 -28.68 15.47 10.36
N GLU A 137 -28.78 14.28 10.96
CA GLU A 137 -29.45 14.05 12.26
C GLU A 137 -28.73 14.78 13.39
N ARG A 138 -27.41 14.61 13.50
CA ARG A 138 -26.58 15.27 14.51
C ARG A 138 -26.61 16.79 14.41
N CYS A 139 -26.67 17.34 13.19
CA CYS A 139 -26.78 18.78 12.96
C CYS A 139 -28.21 19.31 13.08
N ASN A 140 -29.21 18.46 13.35
CA ASN A 140 -30.62 18.82 13.46
C ASN A 140 -31.18 19.54 12.21
N ILE A 141 -30.80 19.06 11.02
CA ILE A 141 -31.25 19.60 9.73
C ILE A 141 -32.08 18.62 8.90
N VAL A 142 -32.46 17.46 9.45
CA VAL A 142 -33.31 16.45 8.78
C VAL A 142 -34.61 17.04 8.25
N ARG A 143 -35.17 18.03 8.97
CA ARG A 143 -36.37 18.79 8.55
C ARG A 143 -36.22 19.54 7.22
N LEU A 144 -35.00 19.77 6.75
CA LEU A 144 -34.69 20.45 5.48
C LEU A 144 -34.52 19.47 4.32
N VAL A 145 -34.58 18.16 4.58
CA VAL A 145 -34.31 17.12 3.59
C VAL A 145 -35.57 16.87 2.75
N ASP A 146 -35.52 17.28 1.49
CA ASP A 146 -36.57 17.01 0.51
C ASP A 146 -36.42 15.60 -0.06
N ARG A 147 -37.29 14.69 0.39
CA ARG A 147 -37.31 13.28 -0.01
C ARG A 147 -37.80 13.06 -1.45
N ARG A 148 -38.36 14.07 -2.12
CA ARG A 148 -38.71 13.96 -3.55
C ARG A 148 -37.47 13.77 -4.43
N TRP A 149 -36.31 14.15 -3.92
CA TRP A 149 -35.00 13.97 -4.54
C TRP A 149 -34.28 12.70 -4.06
N ALA A 150 -35.01 11.77 -3.42
CA ALA A 150 -34.48 10.45 -3.11
C ALA A 150 -34.18 9.66 -4.40
N GLY A 151 -33.17 8.82 -4.36
CA GLY A 151 -32.73 8.07 -5.53
C GLY A 151 -31.54 7.18 -5.24
N ILE A 152 -30.90 6.69 -6.29
CA ILE A 152 -29.68 5.87 -6.20
C ILE A 152 -28.56 6.65 -6.89
N ALA A 153 -27.51 6.99 -6.14
CA ALA A 153 -26.28 7.53 -6.69
C ALA A 153 -25.51 6.39 -7.34
N LYS A 154 -25.28 6.48 -8.67
CA LYS A 154 -24.38 5.59 -9.39
C LYS A 154 -23.02 6.29 -9.52
N GLY A 155 -22.02 5.80 -8.79
CA GLY A 155 -20.62 6.27 -8.82
C GLY A 155 -19.67 5.09 -8.61
N VAL A 156 -18.64 5.26 -7.76
CA VAL A 156 -17.77 4.17 -7.27
C VAL A 156 -18.55 3.28 -6.28
N GLY A 157 -19.64 2.69 -6.75
CA GLY A 157 -20.64 1.96 -5.95
C GLY A 157 -22.07 2.48 -6.14
N THR A 158 -23.03 1.72 -5.62
CA THR A 158 -24.44 2.10 -5.52
C THR A 158 -24.73 2.56 -4.10
N GLN A 159 -25.06 3.83 -3.91
CA GLN A 159 -25.47 4.35 -2.61
C GLN A 159 -26.87 4.96 -2.67
N ARG A 160 -27.64 4.80 -1.58
CA ARG A 160 -29.00 5.34 -1.49
C ARG A 160 -28.97 6.81 -1.09
N ILE A 161 -29.54 7.66 -1.94
CA ILE A 161 -29.79 9.06 -1.65
C ILE A 161 -31.13 9.15 -0.92
N ILE A 162 -31.11 9.65 0.31
CA ILE A 162 -32.30 9.86 1.15
C ILE A 162 -33.12 11.05 0.68
N GLY A 163 -32.46 12.09 0.18
CA GLY A 163 -33.07 13.32 -0.31
C GLY A 163 -32.04 14.41 -0.53
N ARG A 164 -32.51 15.65 -0.70
CA ARG A 164 -31.64 16.82 -0.94
C ARG A 164 -31.99 17.97 0.00
N VAL A 165 -30.96 18.64 0.51
CA VAL A 165 -31.09 19.94 1.16
C VAL A 165 -30.83 21.01 0.10
N HIS A 166 -31.85 21.81 -0.21
CA HIS A 166 -31.77 22.82 -1.27
C HIS A 166 -30.95 24.03 -0.86
N LEU A 167 -31.01 24.41 0.42
CA LEU A 167 -30.30 25.55 0.97
C LEU A 167 -30.06 25.34 2.47
N ALA A 168 -28.80 25.29 2.87
CA ALA A 168 -28.37 25.38 4.26
C ALA A 168 -27.07 26.18 4.34
N GLN A 169 -26.80 26.77 5.50
CA GLN A 169 -25.55 27.49 5.75
C GLN A 169 -24.49 26.53 6.28
N ILE A 170 -23.37 26.46 5.59
CA ILE A 170 -22.12 25.86 6.08
C ILE A 170 -21.27 27.00 6.59
N GLN A 171 -20.96 26.97 7.89
CA GLN A 171 -20.07 27.93 8.51
C GLN A 171 -18.61 27.47 8.35
N ILE A 172 -17.79 28.30 7.72
CA ILE A 172 -16.32 28.12 7.64
C ILE A 172 -15.69 29.35 8.27
N GLU A 173 -14.93 29.15 9.35
CA GLU A 173 -14.48 30.25 10.20
C GLU A 173 -15.65 31.16 10.63
N GLY A 174 -15.63 32.42 10.20
CA GLY A 174 -16.69 33.41 10.44
C GLY A 174 -17.77 33.49 9.35
N ASP A 175 -17.58 32.84 8.21
CA ASP A 175 -18.45 32.99 7.05
C ASP A 175 -19.54 31.93 6.99
N PHE A 176 -20.73 32.32 6.53
CA PHE A 176 -21.88 31.45 6.36
C PHE A 176 -22.19 31.25 4.88
N LEU A 177 -21.69 30.15 4.32
CA LEU A 177 -21.82 29.83 2.90
C LEU A 177 -23.15 29.13 2.62
N GLN A 178 -23.91 29.68 1.69
CA GLN A 178 -25.16 29.09 1.22
C GLN A 178 -24.87 27.91 0.28
N CYS A 179 -25.15 26.70 0.76
CA CYS A 179 -24.85 25.46 0.07
C CYS A 179 -26.09 24.58 -0.11
N SER A 180 -26.08 23.78 -1.19
CA SER A 180 -27.04 22.72 -1.45
C SER A 180 -26.31 21.40 -1.52
N PHE A 181 -26.87 20.33 -0.94
CA PHE A 181 -26.19 19.03 -0.90
C PHE A 181 -27.18 17.88 -0.79
N SER A 182 -26.77 16.72 -1.28
CA SER A 182 -27.54 15.48 -1.21
C SER A 182 -27.26 14.76 0.11
N ILE A 183 -28.26 14.06 0.65
CA ILE A 183 -28.11 13.25 1.87
C ILE A 183 -27.98 11.78 1.48
N LEU A 184 -26.90 11.14 1.89
CA LEU A 184 -26.65 9.72 1.64
C LEU A 184 -26.76 8.92 2.95
N GLU A 185 -27.31 7.71 2.86
CA GLU A 185 -27.52 6.85 4.03
C GLU A 185 -26.19 6.37 4.63
N ASP A 186 -25.42 5.63 3.84
CA ASP A 186 -24.20 4.97 4.27
C ASP A 186 -22.99 5.68 3.66
N GLN A 187 -22.45 6.64 4.41
CA GLN A 187 -21.22 7.35 4.05
C GLN A 187 -20.27 7.38 5.27
N PRO A 188 -18.99 6.98 5.11
CA PRO A 188 -18.05 6.90 6.22
C PRO A 188 -17.62 8.28 6.77
N MET A 189 -17.67 9.32 5.94
CA MET A 189 -17.37 10.70 6.31
C MET A 189 -18.65 11.51 6.55
N ASP A 190 -18.59 12.52 7.42
CA ASP A 190 -19.74 13.38 7.71
C ASP A 190 -20.21 14.18 6.50
N MET A 191 -19.26 14.81 5.79
CA MET A 191 -19.52 15.75 4.72
C MET A 191 -18.42 15.65 3.67
N LEU A 192 -18.81 15.64 2.40
CA LEU A 192 -17.96 15.79 1.24
C LEU A 192 -18.32 17.11 0.55
N LEU A 193 -17.34 18.00 0.41
CA LEU A 193 -17.44 19.27 -0.31
C LEU A 193 -16.97 19.06 -1.76
N GLY A 194 -17.94 18.95 -2.65
CA GLY A 194 -17.73 18.67 -4.07
C GLY A 194 -17.47 19.92 -4.91
N LEU A 195 -17.18 19.68 -6.19
CA LEU A 195 -16.88 20.71 -7.18
C LEU A 195 -18.04 21.71 -7.39
N ASP A 196 -19.29 21.29 -7.18
CA ASP A 196 -20.46 22.17 -7.24
C ASP A 196 -20.38 23.34 -6.25
N MET A 197 -20.05 23.08 -4.99
CA MET A 197 -19.92 24.11 -3.96
C MET A 197 -18.57 24.82 -4.03
N LEU A 198 -17.49 24.11 -4.38
CA LEU A 198 -16.18 24.75 -4.61
C LEU A 198 -16.25 25.78 -5.74
N ARG A 199 -16.91 25.45 -6.86
CA ARG A 199 -17.13 26.42 -7.95
C ARG A 199 -18.06 27.56 -7.55
N ARG A 200 -19.16 27.25 -6.86
CA ARG A 200 -20.16 28.25 -6.44
C ARG A 200 -19.53 29.36 -5.60
N HIS A 201 -18.64 29.01 -4.68
CA HIS A 201 -17.96 29.96 -3.78
C HIS A 201 -16.56 30.34 -4.25
N GLN A 202 -16.24 30.05 -5.51
CA GLN A 202 -14.96 30.39 -6.16
C GLN A 202 -13.74 29.96 -5.34
N CYS A 203 -13.80 28.77 -4.74
CA CYS A 203 -12.77 28.32 -3.83
C CYS A 203 -11.44 28.06 -4.55
N SER A 204 -10.34 28.33 -3.85
CA SER A 204 -8.98 27.96 -4.28
C SER A 204 -8.40 26.97 -3.28
N ILE A 205 -8.00 25.80 -3.77
CA ILE A 205 -7.28 24.78 -3.00
C ILE A 205 -5.78 25.14 -3.11
N ASP A 206 -5.26 25.85 -2.12
CA ASP A 206 -3.87 26.30 -2.11
C ASP A 206 -3.02 25.30 -1.31
N LEU A 207 -2.43 24.33 -2.02
CA LEU A 207 -1.55 23.32 -1.43
C LEU A 207 -0.18 23.88 -1.01
N LYS A 208 0.23 25.04 -1.53
CA LYS A 208 1.48 25.70 -1.13
C LYS A 208 1.36 26.29 0.27
N LYS A 209 0.21 26.89 0.58
CA LYS A 209 -0.11 27.43 1.91
C LYS A 209 -0.84 26.43 2.81
N ASN A 210 -1.27 25.30 2.24
CA ASN A 210 -2.08 24.29 2.90
C ASN A 210 -3.42 24.84 3.46
N VAL A 211 -4.11 25.65 2.65
CA VAL A 211 -5.40 26.26 3.01
C VAL A 211 -6.44 26.12 1.90
N LEU A 212 -7.72 26.08 2.29
CA LEU A 212 -8.83 26.36 1.40
C LEU A 212 -9.19 27.84 1.48
N VAL A 213 -9.09 28.55 0.36
CA VAL A 213 -9.53 29.95 0.23
C VAL A 213 -10.96 29.97 -0.29
N ILE A 214 -11.84 30.72 0.36
CA ILE A 214 -13.20 31.00 -0.10
C ILE A 214 -13.16 32.26 -0.98
N GLY A 215 -13.28 32.10 -2.30
CA GLY A 215 -13.05 33.21 -3.23
C GLY A 215 -14.04 34.36 -3.09
N THR A 216 -15.29 34.08 -2.72
CA THR A 216 -16.33 35.10 -2.56
C THR A 216 -16.09 36.06 -1.39
N THR A 217 -15.32 35.65 -0.37
CA THR A 217 -15.11 36.42 0.87
C THR A 217 -13.65 36.69 1.18
N GLY A 218 -12.72 35.92 0.59
CA GLY A 218 -11.30 35.95 0.90
C GLY A 218 -10.91 35.18 2.17
N THR A 219 -11.87 34.61 2.88
CA THR A 219 -11.64 33.80 4.09
C THR A 219 -10.80 32.58 3.77
N GLN A 220 -9.90 32.23 4.68
CA GLN A 220 -9.02 31.08 4.55
C GLN A 220 -9.20 30.17 5.75
N THR A 221 -9.27 28.87 5.50
CA THR A 221 -9.25 27.85 6.56
C THR A 221 -8.14 26.84 6.25
N SER A 222 -7.42 26.41 7.27
CA SER A 222 -6.29 25.49 7.09
C SER A 222 -6.78 24.06 6.88
N PHE A 223 -6.10 23.31 6.01
CA PHE A 223 -6.34 21.87 5.93
C PHE A 223 -5.87 21.19 7.22
N LEU A 224 -6.62 20.18 7.66
CA LEU A 224 -6.34 19.45 8.89
C LEU A 224 -5.02 18.66 8.78
N PRO A 225 -4.21 18.64 9.84
CA PRO A 225 -3.06 17.75 9.90
C PRO A 225 -3.52 16.28 10.05
N GLU A 226 -2.64 15.34 9.70
CA GLU A 226 -2.92 13.90 9.71
C GLU A 226 -3.48 13.39 11.06
N GLY A 227 -2.94 13.90 12.17
CA GLY A 227 -3.39 13.54 13.52
C GLY A 227 -4.87 13.85 13.77
N GLU A 228 -5.40 14.88 13.13
CA GLU A 228 -6.78 15.36 13.26
C GLU A 228 -7.73 14.76 12.22
N LEU A 229 -7.27 13.92 11.29
CA LEU A 229 -8.16 13.31 10.31
C LEU A 229 -9.14 12.32 10.97
N PRO A 230 -10.39 12.20 10.44
CA PRO A 230 -11.33 11.18 10.89
C PRO A 230 -10.80 9.77 10.61
N GLN A 231 -11.23 8.78 11.40
CA GLN A 231 -10.75 7.39 11.28
C GLN A 231 -10.93 6.80 9.88
N CYS A 232 -12.03 7.15 9.19
CA CYS A 232 -12.26 6.71 7.83
C CYS A 232 -11.17 7.17 6.84
N ALA A 233 -10.58 8.35 7.05
CA ALA A 233 -9.48 8.84 6.23
C ALA A 233 -8.16 8.14 6.57
N LYS A 234 -7.95 7.74 7.84
CA LYS A 234 -6.77 6.99 8.28
C LYS A 234 -6.75 5.55 7.76
N LEU A 235 -7.92 4.94 7.54
CA LEU A 235 -8.05 3.57 7.03
C LEU A 235 -7.75 3.45 5.52
N VAL A 236 -8.09 4.47 4.72
CA VAL A 236 -7.71 4.51 3.30
C VAL A 236 -6.19 4.62 3.15
N SER A 237 -5.56 5.33 4.08
CA SER A 237 -4.10 5.38 4.20
C SER A 237 -3.55 3.98 4.53
N SER A 238 -3.96 3.33 5.62
CA SER A 238 -3.42 2.02 6.01
C SER A 238 -3.65 0.86 5.02
N ALA A 239 -4.71 0.89 4.19
CA ALA A 239 -4.98 -0.17 3.21
C ALA A 239 -3.86 -0.31 2.15
N GLY A 240 -3.05 0.71 1.93
CA GLY A 240 -1.88 0.63 1.04
C GLY A 240 -0.66 -0.10 1.63
N GLN A 241 -0.68 -0.48 2.91
CA GLN A 241 0.44 -1.16 3.59
C GLN A 241 0.20 -2.65 3.86
N GLU A 242 -1.04 -3.17 3.76
CA GLU A 242 -1.33 -4.57 4.11
C GLU A 242 -1.20 -5.58 2.96
N GLU A 243 -0.95 -5.17 1.71
CA GLU A 243 -0.62 -6.09 0.59
C GLU A 243 0.90 -6.21 0.35
N SER A 244 1.67 -6.50 1.39
CA SER A 244 3.04 -7.04 1.26
C SER A 244 3.29 -8.26 2.14
N SER A 245 2.23 -9.04 2.41
CA SER A 245 2.42 -10.37 2.97
C SER A 245 2.80 -11.35 1.83
N ASP A 246 4.11 -11.50 1.63
CA ASP A 246 4.78 -12.49 0.76
C ASP A 246 4.52 -13.97 1.18
N LYS A 247 3.27 -14.31 1.53
CA LYS A 247 2.89 -15.66 1.97
C LYS A 247 1.88 -16.35 1.07
N GLU A 248 1.20 -15.68 0.16
CA GLU A 248 0.19 -16.32 -0.71
C GLU A 248 0.72 -16.82 -2.07
N VAL A 249 1.91 -16.35 -2.51
CA VAL A 249 2.51 -16.82 -3.77
C VAL A 249 3.11 -18.24 -3.63
N ALA A 250 3.49 -18.64 -2.41
CA ALA A 250 4.12 -19.95 -2.16
C ALA A 250 3.13 -21.14 -2.19
N ASP A 251 1.85 -20.92 -1.89
CA ASP A 251 0.85 -21.99 -1.84
C ASP A 251 0.12 -22.20 -3.17
N THR A 252 0.04 -21.17 -4.02
CA THR A 252 -0.58 -21.28 -5.35
C THR A 252 0.28 -22.12 -6.32
N ILE A 253 1.61 -22.12 -6.16
CA ILE A 253 2.52 -22.95 -6.97
C ILE A 253 2.48 -24.43 -6.55
N LYS A 254 2.20 -24.74 -5.27
CA LYS A 254 2.13 -26.12 -4.79
C LYS A 254 0.86 -26.86 -5.22
N HIS A 255 -0.23 -26.14 -5.47
CA HIS A 255 -1.50 -26.76 -5.91
C HIS A 255 -1.54 -27.05 -7.42
N SER A 256 -0.93 -26.22 -8.28
CA SER A 256 -0.92 -26.48 -9.74
C SER A 256 -0.04 -27.67 -10.15
N VAL A 257 1.00 -28.01 -9.39
CA VAL A 257 1.89 -29.14 -9.75
C VAL A 257 1.29 -30.50 -9.35
N LYS A 258 0.34 -30.55 -8.39
CA LYS A 258 -0.29 -31.82 -7.98
C LYS A 258 -1.42 -32.29 -8.90
N ASP A 259 -2.04 -31.41 -9.67
CA ASP A 259 -3.21 -31.77 -10.49
C ASP A 259 -2.88 -32.17 -11.95
N LEU A 260 -1.64 -31.92 -12.40
CA LEU A 260 -1.16 -32.34 -13.72
C LEU A 260 -0.63 -33.78 -13.77
N GLY A 261 -0.49 -34.46 -12.63
CA GLY A 261 0.06 -35.82 -12.53
C GLY A 261 -0.97 -36.97 -12.57
N ARG A 262 -2.27 -36.69 -12.65
CA ARG A 262 -3.33 -37.72 -12.55
C ARG A 262 -4.34 -37.64 -13.70
N LYS A 263 -3.88 -37.74 -14.94
CA LYS A 263 -4.73 -38.16 -16.08
C LYS A 263 -3.88 -38.58 -17.28
N LYS A 264 -3.67 -39.90 -17.42
CA LYS A 264 -3.56 -40.72 -18.64
C LYS A 264 -2.60 -41.90 -18.44
N HIS A 265 -3.11 -43.01 -17.91
CA HIS A 265 -3.42 -44.25 -18.64
C HIS A 265 -3.88 -45.32 -17.66
#